data_AF-N6WMJ1-F1
#
_entry.id   AF-N6WMJ1-F1
#
_cell.length_a   1.000
_cell.length_b   1.000
_cell.length_c   1.000
_cell.angle_alpha   90.00
_cell.angle_beta   90.00
_cell.angle_gamma   90.00
#
_symmetry.space_group_name_H-M   'P 1'
#
loop_
_entity.id
_entity.type
_entity.pdbx_description
1 polymer ?
#
loop_
_entity_poly.entity_id
_entity_poly.type
_entity_poly.pdbx_seq_one_letter_code
_entity_poly.pdbx_strand_id
1 'polypeptide(L)'
;MKSIFTGTFDELKERLSSIGGDWDESQANKKVLRLNGGVMNWYESTGTIQFQGKDKPRAKLEDLVLSCLDPDHQPKATADPIEEGVSGEPKDSTEDSTPERGSVGRAYLDGVFENSEIVIGLVSAVGTETTRVVTPLKDRLSHFGYDAKEIKVSSLLVTDGSAANEYERIKSLMDAGDQRRKDTKLNSILAYGAAKLISDKRDEAKPKRAYIINSLKHPDEVEALRKIYGQGFYLFGVHAEKKRRLHYLTNDKNLSDPQAIELTDIDEDEKVKHGQRTRDTFHLADFYINFGKNDDQVKNTVQRFLELIFAHPYKNPTFDEFAMFMAFSSSVRSGDLSRQVGAVIARNDQILSTGSNETPRKGGGLYWAKVDGASGKVIDEQDGKDYTRNEDSNKVEQQEILSEIMRGVKQVSGLTEAQASEVEMVLNHSRIKDLTEFGRVVHAEMEAILSCGRAGISTIDGTLYCTTFPCHNCAKHIIAAGIKRVVYVEPYPKSKALEFHSDSIELRTKLESDGNSESSHVVFEPFTGVGARRFLDFFSMSLGGGIKLTRKGKDGKIVDWAKSTANVRVALLPESYKEIERDAAEIFQQS
;
A
#
# COMPACT_ATOMS: atom_id res chain seq x y z
N MET A 1 -5.45 -32.91 -34.12
CA MET A 1 -6.56 -33.47 -34.92
C MET A 1 -7.63 -33.96 -33.96
N LYS A 2 -8.92 -33.82 -34.29
CA LYS A 2 -9.99 -34.51 -33.55
C LYS A 2 -10.12 -35.92 -34.15
N SER A 3 -9.93 -36.95 -33.34
CA SER A 3 -10.14 -38.33 -33.78
C SER A 3 -11.63 -38.62 -33.86
N ILE A 4 -12.09 -39.15 -34.98
CA ILE A 4 -13.51 -39.42 -35.27
C ILE A 4 -13.63 -40.88 -35.72
N PHE A 5 -14.56 -41.61 -35.11
CA PHE A 5 -14.98 -42.95 -35.51
C PHE A 5 -16.48 -42.92 -35.82
N THR A 6 -16.85 -43.19 -37.06
CA THR A 6 -18.23 -43.05 -37.58
C THR A 6 -19.03 -44.36 -37.59
N GLY A 7 -18.48 -45.45 -37.07
CA GLY A 7 -19.17 -46.75 -36.96
C GLY A 7 -20.14 -46.83 -35.78
N THR A 8 -20.79 -47.99 -35.64
CA THR A 8 -21.67 -48.26 -34.48
C THR A 8 -20.85 -48.47 -33.20
N PHE A 9 -21.50 -48.40 -32.03
CA PHE A 9 -20.81 -48.69 -30.77
C PHE A 9 -20.28 -50.13 -30.71
N ASP A 10 -21.01 -51.10 -31.26
CA ASP A 10 -20.58 -52.50 -31.31
C ASP A 10 -19.32 -52.66 -32.17
N GLU A 11 -19.25 -51.98 -33.32
CA GLU A 11 -18.05 -51.95 -34.17
C GLU A 11 -16.85 -51.29 -33.48
N LEU A 12 -17.09 -50.21 -32.73
CA LEU A 12 -16.04 -49.55 -31.94
C LEU A 12 -15.51 -50.49 -30.84
N LYS A 13 -16.42 -51.18 -30.15
CA LYS A 13 -16.09 -52.12 -29.06
C LYS A 13 -15.35 -53.35 -29.60
N GLU A 14 -15.70 -53.82 -30.78
CA GLU A 14 -15.00 -54.92 -31.47
C GLU A 14 -13.57 -54.51 -31.87
N ARG A 15 -13.40 -53.33 -32.47
CA ARG A 15 -12.06 -52.81 -32.84
C ARG A 15 -11.14 -52.57 -31.65
N LEU A 16 -11.70 -52.21 -30.50
CA LEU A 16 -10.98 -51.96 -29.26
C LEU A 16 -10.94 -53.19 -28.34
N SER A 17 -11.33 -54.36 -28.82
CA SER A 17 -11.36 -55.58 -28.00
C SER A 17 -9.98 -56.03 -27.54
N SER A 18 -8.92 -55.69 -28.28
CA SER A 18 -7.53 -56.01 -28.00
C SER A 18 -6.88 -55.15 -26.90
N ILE A 19 -7.39 -53.94 -26.63
CA ILE A 19 -6.78 -53.01 -25.66
C ILE A 19 -7.27 -53.22 -24.22
N GLY A 20 -8.40 -53.92 -24.04
CA GLY A 20 -9.04 -54.13 -22.74
C GLY A 20 -9.58 -52.84 -22.10
N GLY A 21 -10.15 -52.97 -20.89
CA GLY A 21 -10.67 -51.85 -20.10
C GLY A 21 -12.17 -51.92 -19.83
N ASP A 22 -12.63 -51.05 -18.92
CA ASP A 22 -14.01 -51.04 -18.44
C ASP A 22 -14.84 -50.03 -19.23
N TRP A 23 -15.90 -50.52 -19.87
CA TRP A 23 -16.89 -49.70 -20.56
C TRP A 23 -18.01 -49.27 -19.61
N ASP A 24 -18.25 -47.97 -19.52
CA ASP A 24 -19.43 -47.38 -18.92
C ASP A 24 -20.38 -46.91 -20.03
N GLU A 25 -21.50 -47.61 -20.13
CA GLU A 25 -22.55 -47.41 -21.14
C GLU A 25 -23.80 -46.73 -20.56
N SER A 26 -23.76 -46.34 -19.29
CA SER A 26 -24.92 -45.79 -18.54
C SER A 26 -25.43 -44.45 -19.07
N GLN A 27 -24.62 -43.74 -19.86
CA GLN A 27 -24.96 -42.45 -20.45
C GLN A 27 -25.54 -42.63 -21.85
N ALA A 28 -26.67 -41.97 -22.11
CA ALA A 28 -27.44 -42.12 -23.36
C ALA A 28 -26.74 -41.53 -24.58
N ASN A 29 -25.81 -40.58 -24.40
CA ASN A 29 -25.22 -39.75 -25.43
C ASN A 29 -23.70 -39.92 -25.58
N LYS A 30 -23.07 -40.75 -24.75
CA LYS A 30 -21.65 -41.08 -24.86
C LYS A 30 -21.34 -42.44 -24.24
N LYS A 31 -20.27 -43.08 -24.73
CA LYS A 31 -19.71 -44.31 -24.17
C LYS A 31 -18.31 -44.03 -23.65
N VAL A 32 -18.00 -44.53 -22.47
CA VAL A 32 -16.75 -44.20 -21.77
C VAL A 32 -15.92 -45.46 -21.55
N LEU A 33 -14.68 -45.47 -22.04
CA LEU A 33 -13.71 -46.53 -21.78
C LEU A 33 -12.69 -46.05 -20.75
N ARG A 34 -12.43 -46.86 -19.73
CA ARG A 34 -11.43 -46.60 -18.68
C ARG A 34 -10.37 -47.68 -18.69
N LEU A 35 -9.09 -47.27 -18.75
CA LEU A 35 -7.96 -48.18 -18.70
C LEU A 35 -6.76 -47.51 -18.04
N ASN A 36 -6.20 -48.13 -16.99
CA ASN A 36 -4.97 -47.71 -16.32
C ASN A 36 -4.89 -46.20 -15.94
N GLY A 37 -6.04 -45.58 -15.61
CA GLY A 37 -6.14 -44.17 -15.24
C GLY A 37 -6.34 -43.19 -16.41
N GLY A 38 -6.37 -43.67 -17.66
CA GLY A 38 -6.84 -42.94 -18.84
C GLY A 38 -8.35 -43.12 -19.04
N VAL A 39 -9.00 -42.11 -19.62
CA VAL A 39 -10.43 -42.12 -19.93
C VAL A 39 -10.64 -41.69 -21.37
N MET A 40 -11.34 -42.50 -22.16
CA MET A 40 -11.79 -42.17 -23.51
C MET A 40 -13.31 -41.98 -23.50
N ASN A 41 -13.80 -40.86 -24.04
CA ASN A 41 -15.20 -40.62 -24.31
C ASN A 41 -15.45 -40.71 -25.83
N TRP A 42 -16.42 -41.51 -26.24
CA TRP A 42 -16.95 -41.53 -27.61
C TRP A 42 -18.39 -41.05 -27.64
N TYR A 43 -18.70 -40.11 -28.52
CA TYR A 43 -20.03 -39.50 -28.65
C TYR A 43 -20.77 -40.09 -29.84
N GLU A 44 -21.88 -40.77 -29.59
CA GLU A 44 -22.64 -41.52 -30.60
C GLU A 44 -23.23 -40.61 -31.69
N SER A 45 -23.59 -39.36 -31.37
CA SER A 45 -24.18 -38.42 -32.34
C SER A 45 -23.18 -37.82 -33.32
N THR A 46 -21.88 -37.78 -32.98
CA THR A 46 -20.85 -37.12 -33.79
C THR A 46 -19.67 -38.02 -34.14
N GLY A 47 -19.62 -39.24 -33.62
CA GLY A 47 -18.48 -40.15 -33.72
C GLY A 47 -17.19 -39.65 -33.07
N THR A 48 -17.23 -38.54 -32.34
CA THR A 48 -16.02 -37.87 -31.85
C THR A 48 -15.42 -38.62 -30.67
N ILE A 49 -14.10 -38.81 -30.67
CA ILE A 49 -13.34 -39.42 -29.57
C ILE A 49 -12.57 -38.32 -28.81
N GLN A 50 -12.65 -38.33 -27.48
CA GLN A 50 -11.93 -37.42 -26.60
C GLN A 50 -11.24 -38.16 -25.45
N PHE A 51 -9.95 -37.90 -25.25
CA PHE A 51 -9.17 -38.48 -24.16
C PHE A 51 -9.04 -37.51 -22.98
N GLN A 52 -9.20 -38.03 -21.77
CA GLN A 52 -9.11 -37.32 -20.49
C GLN A 52 -8.28 -38.15 -19.49
N GLY A 53 -7.69 -37.50 -18.48
CA GLY A 53 -6.87 -38.16 -17.45
C GLY A 53 -5.53 -37.46 -17.21
N LYS A 54 -4.68 -38.05 -16.35
CA LYS A 54 -3.29 -37.59 -16.12
C LYS A 54 -2.44 -37.81 -17.39
N ASP A 55 -1.43 -36.96 -17.62
CA ASP A 55 -0.71 -36.90 -18.91
C ASP A 55 -0.16 -38.26 -19.40
N LYS A 56 0.51 -39.03 -18.53
CA LYS A 56 1.07 -40.34 -18.89
C LYS A 56 -0.03 -41.39 -19.21
N PRO A 57 -1.02 -41.67 -18.33
CA PRO A 57 -2.14 -42.57 -18.65
C PRO A 57 -2.99 -42.15 -19.84
N ARG A 58 -3.26 -40.84 -19.99
CA ARG A 58 -4.05 -40.30 -21.11
C ARG A 58 -3.33 -40.54 -22.44
N ALA A 59 -2.04 -40.23 -22.52
CA ALA A 59 -1.25 -40.41 -23.73
C ALA A 59 -1.13 -41.90 -24.12
N LYS A 60 -0.93 -42.80 -23.14
CA LYS A 60 -0.90 -44.25 -23.41
C LYS A 60 -2.24 -44.77 -23.96
N LEU A 61 -3.37 -44.36 -23.39
CA LEU A 61 -4.69 -44.76 -23.87
C LEU A 61 -4.99 -44.17 -25.26
N GLU A 62 -4.59 -42.92 -25.50
CA GLU A 62 -4.70 -42.28 -26.81
C GLU A 62 -3.93 -43.07 -27.88
N ASP A 63 -2.70 -43.49 -27.58
CA ASP A 63 -1.87 -44.26 -28.51
C ASP A 63 -2.43 -45.67 -28.82
N LEU A 64 -2.91 -46.36 -27.78
CA LEU A 64 -3.55 -47.68 -27.91
C LEU A 64 -4.84 -47.63 -28.72
N VAL A 65 -5.68 -46.62 -28.49
CA VAL A 65 -6.94 -46.46 -29.22
C VAL A 65 -6.68 -46.09 -30.67
N LEU A 66 -5.76 -45.15 -30.93
CA LEU A 66 -5.49 -44.70 -32.30
C LEU A 66 -4.81 -45.78 -33.14
N SER A 67 -3.90 -46.57 -32.58
CA SER A 67 -3.31 -47.72 -33.27
C SER A 67 -4.33 -48.80 -33.67
N CYS A 68 -5.47 -48.89 -32.99
CA CYS A 68 -6.56 -49.81 -33.36
C CYS A 68 -7.53 -49.21 -34.40
N LEU A 69 -7.61 -47.89 -34.51
CA LEU A 69 -8.60 -47.20 -35.34
C LEU A 69 -8.01 -46.63 -36.64
N ASP A 70 -6.72 -46.30 -36.64
CA ASP A 70 -6.00 -45.68 -37.76
C ASP A 70 -4.75 -46.51 -38.12
N PRO A 71 -4.73 -47.18 -39.29
CA PRO A 71 -3.59 -47.97 -39.75
C PRO A 71 -2.29 -47.18 -39.94
N ASP A 72 -2.38 -45.86 -40.12
CA ASP A 72 -1.23 -44.98 -40.37
C ASP A 72 -0.70 -44.32 -39.08
N HIS A 73 -1.28 -44.65 -37.90
CA HIS A 73 -0.87 -44.08 -36.62
C HIS A 73 0.51 -44.61 -36.18
N GLN A 74 1.50 -43.71 -36.07
CA GLN A 74 2.80 -44.03 -35.49
C GLN A 74 2.77 -43.81 -33.96
N PRO A 75 3.06 -44.84 -33.15
CA PRO A 75 3.01 -44.73 -31.70
C PRO A 75 4.03 -43.73 -31.17
N LYS A 76 3.63 -42.87 -30.23
CA LYS A 76 4.56 -41.92 -29.59
C LYS A 76 5.45 -42.68 -28.60
N ALA A 77 6.76 -42.71 -28.87
CA ALA A 77 7.75 -43.40 -28.04
C ALA A 77 7.64 -42.99 -26.55
N THR A 78 7.19 -43.91 -25.70
CA THR A 78 7.35 -43.81 -24.24
C THR A 78 8.40 -44.80 -23.78
N ALA A 79 9.46 -44.29 -23.17
CA ALA A 79 10.59 -45.05 -22.66
C ALA A 79 10.21 -46.06 -21.55
N ASP A 80 10.83 -47.22 -21.71
CA ASP A 80 11.22 -48.32 -20.83
C ASP A 80 10.23 -49.36 -20.25
N PRO A 81 10.68 -50.63 -20.16
CA PRO A 81 9.87 -51.81 -19.86
C PRO A 81 9.83 -52.13 -18.35
N ILE A 82 8.90 -53.00 -17.99
CA ILE A 82 8.68 -53.53 -16.65
C ILE A 82 9.61 -54.72 -16.43
N GLU A 83 10.46 -54.68 -15.39
CA GLU A 83 11.08 -55.88 -14.80
C GLU A 83 10.42 -56.19 -13.44
N GLU A 84 10.06 -57.46 -13.26
CA GLU A 84 9.52 -58.04 -12.04
C GLU A 84 10.64 -58.40 -11.03
N GLY A 85 10.40 -58.07 -9.76
CA GLY A 85 10.75 -58.88 -8.57
C GLY A 85 12.21 -59.24 -8.27
N VAL A 86 12.70 -58.83 -7.09
CA VAL A 86 13.09 -59.72 -5.96
C VAL A 86 13.73 -58.89 -4.82
N SER A 87 13.46 -59.36 -3.61
CA SER A 87 13.84 -58.94 -2.24
C SER A 87 15.19 -58.24 -1.97
N GLY A 88 15.17 -57.28 -1.03
CA GLY A 88 16.34 -56.83 -0.26
C GLY A 88 16.01 -55.73 0.75
N GLU A 89 16.41 -55.93 2.01
CA GLU A 89 16.23 -55.13 3.24
C GLU A 89 16.67 -53.64 3.21
N PRO A 90 16.31 -52.82 4.22
CA PRO A 90 16.16 -51.37 4.09
C PRO A 90 17.51 -50.64 4.12
N LYS A 91 17.72 -49.72 3.18
CA LYS A 91 18.81 -48.74 3.23
C LYS A 91 18.24 -47.33 3.30
N ASP A 92 18.77 -46.61 4.29
CA ASP A 92 18.70 -45.18 4.55
C ASP A 92 18.19 -44.30 3.41
N SER A 93 17.10 -43.58 3.72
CA SER A 93 16.64 -42.43 2.96
C SER A 93 17.54 -41.23 3.25
N THR A 94 18.62 -41.10 2.49
CA THR A 94 19.29 -39.81 2.26
C THR A 94 19.51 -39.67 0.76
N GLU A 95 18.58 -38.97 0.11
CA GLU A 95 18.85 -38.04 -0.99
C GLU A 95 17.51 -37.43 -1.43
N ASP A 96 17.13 -36.40 -0.69
CA ASP A 96 16.16 -35.40 -1.11
C ASP A 96 16.76 -34.71 -2.35
N SER A 97 16.37 -35.17 -3.54
CA SER A 97 16.73 -34.50 -4.79
C SER A 97 15.90 -33.22 -4.90
N THR A 98 16.44 -32.14 -4.32
CA THR A 98 16.01 -30.77 -4.64
C THR A 98 15.99 -30.60 -6.17
N PRO A 99 14.87 -30.13 -6.77
CA PRO A 99 14.89 -29.71 -8.16
C PRO A 99 15.93 -28.61 -8.32
N GLU A 100 16.73 -28.66 -9.39
CA GLU A 100 17.62 -27.56 -9.77
C GLU A 100 16.83 -26.24 -9.69
N ARG A 101 17.24 -25.35 -8.79
CA ARG A 101 16.69 -24.00 -8.74
C ARG A 101 17.03 -23.33 -10.08
N GLY A 102 16.04 -23.18 -10.95
CA GLY A 102 16.13 -22.27 -12.10
C GLY A 102 16.57 -20.88 -11.66
N SER A 103 17.08 -20.08 -12.59
CA SER A 103 17.47 -18.69 -12.30
C SER A 103 16.30 -17.90 -11.67
N VAL A 104 16.62 -16.86 -10.90
CA VAL A 104 15.62 -16.09 -10.16
C VAL A 104 14.58 -15.49 -11.10
N GLY A 105 14.98 -15.04 -12.29
CA GLY A 105 14.06 -14.57 -13.31
C GLY A 105 13.07 -15.65 -13.78
N ARG A 106 13.48 -16.92 -13.89
CA ARG A 106 12.56 -18.04 -14.21
C ARG A 106 11.51 -18.24 -13.11
N ALA A 107 11.93 -18.30 -11.84
CA ALA A 107 10.99 -18.44 -10.72
C ALA A 107 9.96 -17.29 -10.65
N TYR A 108 10.40 -16.07 -11.01
CA TYR A 108 9.52 -14.93 -11.13
C TYR A 108 8.53 -15.06 -12.30
N LEU A 109 8.98 -15.51 -13.48
CA LEU A 109 8.12 -15.73 -14.66
C LEU A 109 7.04 -16.79 -14.38
N ASP A 110 7.34 -17.78 -13.55
CA ASP A 110 6.38 -18.80 -13.09
C ASP A 110 5.41 -18.29 -12.01
N GLY A 111 5.59 -17.04 -11.54
CA GLY A 111 4.74 -16.39 -10.55
C GLY A 111 4.96 -16.84 -9.11
N VAL A 112 6.05 -17.57 -8.83
CA VAL A 112 6.38 -18.09 -7.50
C VAL A 112 7.79 -17.67 -7.12
N PHE A 113 7.91 -16.50 -6.48
CA PHE A 113 9.17 -16.07 -5.88
C PHE A 113 9.12 -16.23 -4.35
N GLU A 114 9.68 -17.33 -3.86
CA GLU A 114 9.70 -17.65 -2.44
C GLU A 114 10.83 -16.92 -1.69
N ASN A 115 10.68 -16.78 -0.38
CA ASN A 115 11.73 -16.29 0.53
C ASN A 115 12.27 -14.88 0.21
N SER A 116 11.44 -14.03 -0.42
CA SER A 116 11.82 -12.65 -0.74
C SER A 116 12.19 -11.83 0.50
N GLU A 117 13.23 -11.00 0.40
CA GLU A 117 13.62 -10.04 1.43
C GLU A 117 12.52 -8.97 1.63
N ILE A 118 12.33 -8.54 2.88
CA ILE A 118 11.35 -7.49 3.23
C ILE A 118 12.07 -6.27 3.77
N VAL A 119 11.74 -5.08 3.24
CA VAL A 119 12.25 -3.81 3.78
C VAL A 119 11.08 -2.98 4.29
N ILE A 120 11.12 -2.63 5.57
CA ILE A 120 10.09 -1.86 6.27
C ILE A 120 10.70 -0.53 6.72
N GLY A 121 10.16 0.59 6.25
CA GLY A 121 10.47 1.92 6.78
C GLY A 121 9.48 2.30 7.87
N LEU A 122 9.94 2.97 8.93
CA LEU A 122 9.09 3.62 9.92
C LEU A 122 9.17 5.14 9.76
N VAL A 123 8.02 5.80 9.75
CA VAL A 123 7.90 7.25 9.90
C VAL A 123 7.06 7.54 11.14
N SER A 124 7.59 8.37 12.03
CA SER A 124 6.94 8.70 13.30
C SER A 124 7.42 10.05 13.79
N ALA A 125 6.51 10.80 14.42
CA ALA A 125 6.81 12.05 15.10
C ALA A 125 7.86 11.87 16.22
N VAL A 126 8.66 12.91 16.49
CA VAL A 126 9.50 12.93 17.70
C VAL A 126 8.64 12.76 18.96
N GLY A 127 9.17 12.02 19.95
CA GLY A 127 8.43 11.63 21.15
C GLY A 127 7.52 10.40 20.98
N THR A 128 7.52 9.76 19.82
CA THR A 128 6.78 8.50 19.60
C THR A 128 7.60 7.30 20.08
N GLU A 129 7.00 6.44 20.90
CA GLU A 129 7.60 5.22 21.45
C GLU A 129 7.72 4.09 20.39
N THR A 130 8.59 4.24 19.38
CA THR A 130 8.65 3.31 18.24
C THR A 130 9.03 1.87 18.63
N THR A 131 9.63 1.65 19.80
CA THR A 131 9.90 0.32 20.36
C THR A 131 8.63 -0.52 20.52
N ARG A 132 7.48 0.10 20.82
CA ARG A 132 6.17 -0.56 20.91
C ARG A 132 5.67 -1.10 19.57
N VAL A 133 6.29 -0.70 18.45
CA VAL A 133 6.00 -1.21 17.09
C VAL A 133 7.13 -2.11 16.58
N VAL A 134 8.39 -1.69 16.74
CA VAL A 134 9.57 -2.44 16.28
C VAL A 134 9.65 -3.82 16.94
N THR A 135 9.39 -3.91 18.24
CA THR A 135 9.48 -5.19 18.97
C THR A 135 8.42 -6.19 18.48
N PRO A 136 7.11 -5.83 18.40
CA PRO A 136 6.13 -6.70 17.78
C PRO A 136 6.42 -7.04 16.31
N LEU A 137 6.94 -6.10 15.51
CA LEU A 137 7.32 -6.40 14.12
C LEU A 137 8.35 -7.52 14.05
N LYS A 138 9.44 -7.42 14.83
CA LYS A 138 10.49 -8.45 14.89
C LYS A 138 9.95 -9.79 15.36
N ASP A 139 9.20 -9.79 16.47
CA ASP A 139 8.57 -10.99 17.03
C ASP A 139 7.66 -11.68 16.00
N ARG A 140 6.75 -10.92 15.38
CA ARG A 140 5.79 -11.49 14.43
C ARG A 140 6.43 -11.96 13.13
N LEU A 141 7.44 -11.26 12.62
CA LEU A 141 8.21 -11.70 11.44
C LEU A 141 8.91 -13.04 11.69
N SER A 142 9.39 -13.30 12.92
CA SER A 142 10.02 -14.59 13.25
C SER A 142 9.05 -15.77 13.09
N HIS A 143 7.75 -15.57 13.31
CA HIS A 143 6.73 -16.60 13.08
C HIS A 143 6.51 -16.94 11.59
N PHE A 144 6.99 -16.09 10.68
CA PHE A 144 7.04 -16.36 9.23
C PHE A 144 8.40 -16.94 8.79
N GLY A 145 9.32 -17.15 9.74
CA GLY A 145 10.68 -17.63 9.50
C GLY A 145 11.67 -16.55 9.08
N TYR A 146 11.36 -15.27 9.31
CA TYR A 146 12.22 -14.15 8.92
C TYR A 146 13.14 -13.69 10.06
N ASP A 147 14.43 -13.54 9.77
CA ASP A 147 15.39 -12.86 10.64
C ASP A 147 15.26 -11.34 10.45
N ALA A 148 14.74 -10.64 11.46
CA ALA A 148 14.44 -9.22 11.40
C ALA A 148 15.50 -8.35 12.09
N LYS A 149 16.19 -7.51 11.31
CA LYS A 149 17.24 -6.60 11.79
C LYS A 149 16.76 -5.14 11.74
N GLU A 150 17.11 -4.36 12.77
CA GLU A 150 16.81 -2.93 12.80
C GLU A 150 17.99 -2.11 12.28
N ILE A 151 17.68 -1.10 11.45
CA ILE A 151 18.59 -0.12 10.89
C ILE A 151 18.23 1.23 11.47
N LYS A 152 19.03 1.73 12.42
CA LYS A 152 18.82 3.07 13.00
C LYS A 152 19.43 4.12 12.10
N VAL A 153 18.62 4.95 11.45
CA VAL A 153 19.12 6.00 10.53
C VAL A 153 20.05 6.97 11.25
N SER A 154 19.77 7.27 12.52
CA SER A 154 20.61 8.13 13.34
C SER A 154 22.03 7.59 13.57
N SER A 155 22.28 6.28 13.40
CA SER A 155 23.64 5.74 13.53
C SER A 155 24.55 6.09 12.35
N LEU A 156 23.99 6.66 11.28
CA LEU A 156 24.75 7.20 10.14
C LEU A 156 25.29 8.60 10.41
N LEU A 157 24.79 9.26 11.46
CA LEU A 157 25.13 10.63 11.78
C LEU A 157 26.26 10.66 12.80
N VAL A 158 27.30 11.43 12.50
CA VAL A 158 28.40 11.69 13.42
C VAL A 158 28.06 12.97 14.17
N THR A 159 28.00 12.87 15.48
CA THR A 159 27.85 14.00 16.40
C THR A 159 29.09 14.10 17.27
N ASP A 160 29.40 15.27 17.80
CA ASP A 160 30.61 15.54 18.61
C ASP A 160 30.64 14.79 19.97
N GLY A 161 29.61 13.99 20.27
CA GLY A 161 29.57 13.09 21.43
C GLY A 161 29.43 13.79 22.79
N SER A 162 29.25 15.12 22.78
CA SER A 162 29.29 16.01 23.94
C SER A 162 27.92 16.38 24.53
N ALA A 163 26.83 15.74 24.07
CA ALA A 163 25.48 16.08 24.53
C ALA A 163 25.31 15.86 26.04
N ALA A 164 25.01 16.93 26.78
CA ALA A 164 24.86 16.90 28.24
C ALA A 164 23.51 16.34 28.70
N ASN A 165 22.50 16.35 27.82
CA ASN A 165 21.15 15.88 28.09
C ASN A 165 20.46 15.35 26.81
N GLU A 166 19.27 14.77 26.97
CA GLU A 166 18.53 14.15 25.86
C GLU A 166 18.05 15.19 24.82
N TYR A 167 17.74 16.42 25.25
CA TYR A 167 17.38 17.52 24.33
C TYR A 167 18.54 17.80 23.35
N GLU A 168 19.73 18.07 23.88
CA GLU A 168 20.93 18.33 23.08
C GLU A 168 21.28 17.14 22.18
N ARG A 169 21.10 15.91 22.67
CA ARG A 169 21.32 14.71 21.87
C ARG A 169 20.35 14.60 20.69
N ILE A 170 19.06 14.89 20.88
CA ILE A 170 18.08 14.85 19.79
C ILE A 170 18.32 16.00 18.82
N LYS A 171 18.53 17.21 19.32
CA LYS A 171 18.74 18.41 18.51
C LYS A 171 20.00 18.29 17.64
N SER A 172 21.12 17.84 18.22
CA SER A 172 22.36 17.62 17.45
C SER A 172 22.21 16.57 16.35
N LEU A 173 21.41 15.52 16.56
CA LEU A 173 21.10 14.54 15.51
C LEU A 173 20.21 15.13 14.41
N MET A 174 19.24 15.98 14.76
CA MET A 174 18.44 16.70 13.75
C MET A 174 19.36 17.57 12.89
N ASP A 175 20.14 18.44 13.54
CA ASP A 175 21.04 19.38 12.87
C ASP A 175 22.10 18.66 12.01
N ALA A 176 22.66 17.54 12.50
CA ALA A 176 23.60 16.73 11.73
C ALA A 176 22.95 16.09 10.49
N GLY A 177 21.69 15.68 10.59
CA GLY A 177 20.91 15.17 9.47
C GLY A 177 20.68 16.24 8.39
N ASP A 178 20.28 17.44 8.81
CA ASP A 178 20.00 18.56 7.92
C ASP A 178 21.28 19.06 7.25
N GLN A 179 22.38 19.14 8.02
CA GLN A 179 23.71 19.46 7.50
C GLN A 179 24.16 18.43 6.48
N ARG A 180 23.94 17.13 6.72
CA ARG A 180 24.30 16.08 5.75
C ARG A 180 23.52 16.20 4.44
N ARG A 181 22.21 16.50 4.50
CA ARG A 181 21.39 16.76 3.30
C ARG A 181 21.87 18.01 2.57
N LYS A 182 22.24 19.06 3.31
CA LYS A 182 22.76 20.33 2.76
C LYS A 182 24.10 20.15 2.06
N ASP A 183 25.07 19.50 2.70
CA ASP A 183 26.42 19.28 2.16
C ASP A 183 26.39 18.48 0.87
N THR A 184 25.53 17.46 0.83
CA THR A 184 25.35 16.61 -0.36
C THR A 184 24.38 17.19 -1.38
N LYS A 185 23.68 18.28 -1.04
CA LYS A 185 22.56 18.86 -1.81
C LYS A 185 21.50 17.82 -2.18
N LEU A 186 21.34 16.80 -1.34
CA LEU A 186 20.49 15.64 -1.60
C LEU A 186 19.72 15.24 -0.34
N ASN A 187 18.41 15.48 -0.35
CA ASN A 187 17.55 15.19 0.79
C ASN A 187 17.41 13.69 1.09
N SER A 188 17.63 12.83 0.09
CA SER A 188 17.54 11.37 0.23
C SER A 188 18.84 10.70 0.71
N ILE A 189 19.88 11.47 1.06
CA ILE A 189 21.20 10.90 1.38
C ILE A 189 21.17 9.88 2.52
N LEU A 190 20.31 10.08 3.52
CA LEU A 190 20.17 9.16 4.66
C LEU A 190 19.50 7.84 4.26
N ALA A 191 18.61 7.84 3.26
CA ALA A 191 18.08 6.61 2.67
C ALA A 191 19.16 5.79 1.96
N TYR A 192 20.10 6.45 1.26
CA TYR A 192 21.24 5.74 0.66
C TYR A 192 22.17 5.15 1.72
N GLY A 193 22.39 5.87 2.82
CA GLY A 193 23.11 5.32 3.97
C GLY A 193 22.40 4.11 4.59
N ALA A 194 21.07 4.16 4.73
CA ALA A 194 20.29 3.01 5.22
C ALA A 194 20.39 1.82 4.27
N ALA A 195 20.30 2.04 2.95
CA ALA A 195 20.46 0.99 1.95
C ALA A 195 21.87 0.37 1.99
N LYS A 196 22.91 1.18 2.21
CA LYS A 196 24.27 0.68 2.46
C LYS A 196 24.32 -0.21 3.70
N LEU A 197 23.76 0.22 4.83
CA LEU A 197 23.72 -0.60 6.06
C LEU A 197 22.97 -1.91 5.89
N ILE A 198 21.90 -1.92 5.08
CA ILE A 198 21.17 -3.14 4.71
C ILE A 198 22.09 -4.06 3.92
N SER A 199 22.75 -3.54 2.87
CA SER A 199 23.70 -4.28 2.05
C SER A 199 24.83 -4.89 2.88
N ASP A 200 25.42 -4.11 3.80
CA ASP A 200 26.52 -4.56 4.66
C ASP A 200 26.08 -5.66 5.66
N LYS A 201 24.81 -5.66 6.06
CA LYS A 201 24.22 -6.64 7.00
C LYS A 201 23.56 -7.83 6.30
N ARG A 202 23.64 -7.88 4.97
CA ARG A 202 23.04 -8.93 4.14
C ARG A 202 23.84 -10.21 4.27
N ASP A 203 23.17 -11.26 4.76
CA ASP A 203 23.75 -12.59 4.92
C ASP A 203 23.15 -13.51 3.86
N GLU A 204 23.87 -13.69 2.75
CA GLU A 204 23.36 -14.44 1.59
C GLU A 204 23.01 -15.90 1.90
N ALA A 205 23.51 -16.46 3.00
CA ALA A 205 23.15 -17.80 3.44
C ALA A 205 21.72 -17.90 4.00
N LYS A 206 21.09 -16.79 4.41
CA LYS A 206 19.75 -16.75 5.03
C LYS A 206 18.74 -16.02 4.15
N PRO A 207 17.97 -16.69 3.28
CA PRO A 207 17.12 -16.00 2.30
C PRO A 207 15.96 -15.21 2.94
N LYS A 208 15.31 -15.75 3.99
CA LYS A 208 14.24 -15.07 4.74
C LYS A 208 14.80 -14.03 5.72
N ARG A 209 14.97 -12.81 5.23
CA ARG A 209 15.50 -11.68 6.01
C ARG A 209 14.60 -10.44 5.89
N ALA A 210 14.51 -9.68 6.97
CA ALA A 210 13.74 -8.45 7.03
C ALA A 210 14.56 -7.31 7.64
N TYR A 211 14.44 -6.11 7.09
CA TYR A 211 15.12 -4.91 7.57
C TYR A 211 14.12 -3.84 7.96
N ILE A 212 14.22 -3.33 9.18
CA ILE A 212 13.34 -2.29 9.72
C ILE A 212 14.15 -1.00 9.87
N ILE A 213 13.89 -0.01 9.01
CA ILE A 213 14.54 1.31 9.00
C ILE A 213 13.81 2.25 9.98
N ASN A 214 14.50 2.69 11.03
CA ASN A 214 13.97 3.50 12.13
C ASN A 214 14.80 4.79 12.31
N SER A 215 14.30 5.99 12.00
CA SER A 215 13.06 6.33 11.29
C SER A 215 13.37 7.30 10.14
N LEU A 216 12.45 7.40 9.19
CA LEU A 216 12.50 8.31 8.04
C LEU A 216 11.83 9.64 8.39
N LYS A 217 12.37 10.75 7.88
CA LYS A 217 12.00 12.13 8.25
C LYS A 217 11.78 13.04 7.06
N HIS A 218 12.08 12.60 5.84
CA HIS A 218 11.91 13.39 4.63
C HIS A 218 11.25 12.58 3.48
N PRO A 219 10.31 13.15 2.70
CA PRO A 219 9.67 12.47 1.56
C PRO A 219 10.68 11.86 0.57
N ASP A 220 11.72 12.61 0.22
CA ASP A 220 12.78 12.15 -0.68
C ASP A 220 13.51 10.88 -0.20
N GLU A 221 13.56 10.62 1.12
CA GLU A 221 14.12 9.37 1.66
C GLU A 221 13.20 8.17 1.33
N VAL A 222 11.89 8.35 1.47
CA VAL A 222 10.88 7.35 1.13
C VAL A 222 10.91 7.05 -0.37
N GLU A 223 10.95 8.10 -1.20
CA GLU A 223 10.99 7.95 -2.65
C GLU A 223 12.28 7.28 -3.13
N ALA A 224 13.42 7.57 -2.50
CA ALA A 224 14.66 6.86 -2.77
C ALA A 224 14.58 5.37 -2.43
N LEU A 225 14.05 5.02 -1.26
CA LEU A 225 13.88 3.61 -0.86
C LEU A 225 12.90 2.87 -1.78
N ARG A 226 11.83 3.53 -2.25
CA ARG A 226 10.92 2.99 -3.26
C ARG A 226 11.61 2.75 -4.59
N LYS A 227 12.53 3.62 -5.02
CA LYS A 227 13.31 3.42 -6.25
C LYS A 227 14.31 2.25 -6.11
N ILE A 228 14.88 2.05 -4.92
CA ILE A 228 15.85 0.98 -4.66
C ILE A 228 15.16 -0.38 -4.51
N TYR A 229 14.08 -0.45 -3.74
CA TYR A 229 13.43 -1.70 -3.33
C TYR A 229 12.07 -1.94 -4.01
N GLY A 230 11.67 -1.06 -4.92
CA GLY A 230 10.43 -1.17 -5.68
C GLY A 230 9.21 -1.36 -4.78
N GLN A 231 8.40 -2.36 -5.11
CA GLN A 231 7.19 -2.70 -4.37
C GLN A 231 7.43 -3.60 -3.14
N GLY A 232 8.67 -4.04 -2.90
CA GLY A 232 9.08 -4.81 -1.71
C GLY A 232 9.38 -3.92 -0.49
N PHE A 233 9.35 -2.60 -0.65
CA PHE A 233 9.43 -1.63 0.44
C PHE A 233 8.04 -1.24 0.97
N TYR A 234 7.88 -1.35 2.28
CA TYR A 234 6.65 -0.99 2.99
C TYR A 234 6.91 0.12 4.00
N LEU A 235 6.16 1.22 3.92
CA LEU A 235 6.27 2.33 4.88
C LEU A 235 5.16 2.26 5.94
N PHE A 236 5.54 2.25 7.21
CA PHE A 236 4.64 2.26 8.35
C PHE A 236 4.65 3.64 9.00
N GLY A 237 3.51 4.32 8.97
CA GLY A 237 3.25 5.56 9.70
C GLY A 237 2.78 5.26 11.10
N VAL A 238 3.57 5.61 12.11
CA VAL A 238 3.23 5.42 13.52
C VAL A 238 2.73 6.73 14.09
N HIS A 239 1.42 6.80 14.30
CA HIS A 239 0.74 7.93 14.93
C HIS A 239 0.77 7.80 16.45
N ALA A 240 1.08 8.91 17.12
CA ALA A 240 0.88 9.10 18.54
C ALA A 240 0.37 10.53 18.77
N GLU A 241 -0.63 10.65 19.64
CA GLU A 241 -1.24 11.93 19.99
C GLU A 241 -0.18 12.93 20.50
N LYS A 242 -0.30 14.21 20.13
CA LYS A 242 0.66 15.26 20.54
C LYS A 242 0.84 15.31 22.05
N LYS A 243 -0.23 15.20 22.83
CA LYS A 243 -0.18 15.19 24.30
C LYS A 243 0.66 14.04 24.84
N ARG A 244 0.47 12.83 24.30
CA ARG A 244 1.28 11.66 24.66
C ARG A 244 2.75 11.84 24.30
N ARG A 245 3.05 12.36 23.11
CA ARG A 245 4.43 12.61 22.67
C ARG A 245 5.14 13.64 23.55
N LEU A 246 4.45 14.74 23.87
CA LEU A 246 4.97 15.75 24.80
C LEU A 246 5.20 15.14 26.18
N HIS A 247 4.24 14.39 26.72
CA HIS A 247 4.40 13.70 28.01
C HIS A 247 5.61 12.76 28.02
N TYR A 248 5.82 11.99 26.95
CA TYR A 248 6.98 11.12 26.83
C TYR A 248 8.30 11.91 26.78
N LEU A 249 8.33 13.02 26.03
CA LEU A 249 9.50 13.90 25.99
C LEU A 249 9.78 14.56 27.35
N THR A 250 8.75 14.98 28.09
CA THR A 250 8.94 15.68 29.36
C THR A 250 9.25 14.71 30.50
N ASN A 251 8.49 13.62 30.62
CA ASN A 251 8.52 12.76 31.81
C ASN A 251 9.51 11.60 31.67
N ASP A 252 9.57 10.95 30.51
CA ASP A 252 10.46 9.81 30.28
C ASP A 252 11.84 10.25 29.78
N LYS A 253 11.90 11.38 29.07
CA LYS A 253 13.12 11.92 28.47
C LYS A 253 13.69 13.15 29.20
N ASN A 254 12.98 13.65 30.21
CA ASN A 254 13.42 14.74 31.08
C ASN A 254 13.71 16.06 30.32
N LEU A 255 12.88 16.39 29.32
CA LEU A 255 12.89 17.69 28.65
C LEU A 255 11.95 18.66 29.36
N SER A 256 12.26 19.97 29.28
CA SER A 256 11.28 21.00 29.63
C SER A 256 10.20 21.15 28.55
N ASP A 257 9.02 21.68 28.90
CA ASP A 257 7.94 21.92 27.93
C ASP A 257 8.40 22.74 26.71
N PRO A 258 9.15 23.86 26.86
CA PRO A 258 9.63 24.62 25.71
C PRO A 258 10.54 23.81 24.79
N GLN A 259 11.43 22.97 25.35
CA GLN A 259 12.31 22.10 24.58
C GLN A 259 11.54 21.02 23.83
N ALA A 260 10.54 20.40 24.46
CA ALA A 260 9.71 19.38 23.82
C ALA A 260 8.86 19.96 22.67
N ILE A 261 8.34 21.18 22.85
CA ILE A 261 7.62 21.93 21.81
C ILE A 261 8.57 22.27 20.65
N GLU A 262 9.75 22.82 20.94
CA GLU A 262 10.75 23.17 19.92
C GLU A 262 11.12 21.97 19.04
N LEU A 263 11.47 20.82 19.65
CA LEU A 263 11.79 19.61 18.88
C LEU A 263 10.61 19.12 18.04
N THR A 264 9.38 19.25 18.56
CA THR A 264 8.17 18.86 17.83
C THR A 264 7.97 19.74 16.61
N ASP A 265 8.16 21.04 16.75
CA ASP A 265 7.99 22.01 15.66
C ASP A 265 9.06 21.84 14.57
N ILE A 266 10.31 21.51 14.95
CA ILE A 266 11.38 21.14 14.01
C ILE A 266 11.03 19.86 13.25
N ASP A 267 10.67 18.79 13.97
CA ASP A 267 10.39 17.47 13.37
C ASP A 267 9.22 17.52 12.39
N GLU A 268 8.19 18.29 12.71
CA GLU A 268 6.95 18.39 11.94
C GLU A 268 7.18 18.93 10.52
N ASP A 269 7.77 20.13 10.42
CA ASP A 269 7.85 20.89 9.17
C ASP A 269 8.86 22.05 9.29
N GLU A 270 10.16 21.72 9.33
CA GLU A 270 11.20 22.72 9.49
C GLU A 270 11.24 23.67 8.28
N LYS A 271 11.13 24.99 8.49
CA LYS A 271 11.00 25.98 7.40
C LYS A 271 12.31 26.23 6.61
N VAL A 272 13.15 25.21 6.44
CA VAL A 272 14.40 25.24 5.68
C VAL A 272 14.41 24.14 4.61
N LYS A 273 15.12 24.37 3.50
CA LYS A 273 15.09 23.49 2.31
C LYS A 273 15.50 22.03 2.59
N HIS A 274 16.48 21.83 3.46
CA HIS A 274 17.07 20.53 3.78
C HIS A 274 16.65 20.00 5.16
N GLY A 275 15.65 20.65 5.78
CA GLY A 275 15.16 20.33 7.11
C GLY A 275 14.21 19.14 7.13
N GLN A 276 13.75 18.78 8.32
CA GLN A 276 12.80 17.67 8.48
C GLN A 276 11.40 18.03 7.97
N ARG A 277 10.71 17.02 7.40
CA ARG A 277 9.36 17.11 6.82
C ARG A 277 8.55 15.88 7.22
N THR A 278 8.52 15.56 8.51
CA THR A 278 7.91 14.31 9.01
C THR A 278 6.42 14.25 8.69
N ARG A 279 5.71 15.39 8.73
CA ARG A 279 4.31 15.47 8.33
C ARG A 279 4.10 14.94 6.91
N ASP A 280 4.85 15.49 5.96
CA ASP A 280 4.71 15.16 4.54
C ASP A 280 5.19 13.73 4.27
N THR A 281 6.20 13.26 5.01
CA THR A 281 6.69 11.88 4.95
C THR A 281 5.64 10.87 5.41
N PHE A 282 4.87 11.20 6.45
CA PHE A 282 3.84 10.32 7.01
C PHE A 282 2.68 10.07 6.04
N HIS A 283 2.31 11.07 5.24
CA HIS A 283 1.29 10.94 4.19
C HIS A 283 1.64 9.88 3.15
N LEU A 284 2.92 9.53 3.00
CA LEU A 284 3.37 8.50 2.08
C LEU A 284 3.19 7.07 2.64
N ALA A 285 2.77 6.88 3.89
CA ALA A 285 2.73 5.57 4.51
C ALA A 285 1.77 4.58 3.81
N ASP A 286 2.18 3.31 3.79
CA ASP A 286 1.40 2.18 3.28
C ASP A 286 0.51 1.57 4.35
N PHE A 287 0.92 1.71 5.61
CA PHE A 287 0.22 1.23 6.78
C PHE A 287 0.23 2.31 7.85
N TYR A 288 -0.93 2.56 8.44
CA TYR A 288 -1.10 3.52 9.54
C TYR A 288 -1.37 2.76 10.82
N ILE A 289 -0.52 2.98 11.82
CA ILE A 289 -0.63 2.42 13.17
C ILE A 289 -0.90 3.56 14.13
N ASN A 290 -1.87 3.37 15.01
CA ASN A 290 -2.08 4.25 16.15
C ASN A 290 -1.83 3.50 17.46
N PHE A 291 -1.26 4.19 18.45
CA PHE A 291 -1.17 3.66 19.81
C PHE A 291 -2.56 3.63 20.43
N GLY A 292 -3.00 2.42 20.78
CA GLY A 292 -4.27 2.23 21.45
C GLY A 292 -4.19 2.28 22.97
N LYS A 293 -5.29 1.84 23.61
CA LYS A 293 -5.39 1.67 25.07
C LYS A 293 -4.28 0.80 25.64
N ASN A 294 -3.84 -0.21 24.89
CA ASN A 294 -2.85 -1.17 25.34
C ASN A 294 -1.96 -1.68 24.19
N ASP A 295 -0.91 -2.40 24.57
CA ASP A 295 0.05 -2.99 23.63
C ASP A 295 -0.55 -4.07 22.73
N ASP A 296 -1.60 -4.76 23.17
CA ASP A 296 -2.18 -5.86 22.41
C ASP A 296 -2.86 -5.38 21.13
N GLN A 297 -3.46 -4.18 21.15
CA GLN A 297 -4.01 -3.54 19.95
C GLN A 297 -2.93 -3.26 18.91
N VAL A 298 -1.74 -2.79 19.35
CA VAL A 298 -0.59 -2.58 18.44
C VAL A 298 -0.10 -3.91 17.89
N LYS A 299 0.08 -4.93 18.74
CA LYS A 299 0.50 -6.29 18.32
C LYS A 299 -0.47 -6.90 17.31
N ASN A 300 -1.78 -6.76 17.52
CA ASN A 300 -2.81 -7.30 16.62
C ASN A 300 -2.85 -6.55 15.28
N THR A 301 -2.65 -5.23 15.31
CA THR A 301 -2.55 -4.41 14.09
C THR A 301 -1.33 -4.81 13.26
N VAL A 302 -0.16 -4.91 13.90
CA VAL A 302 1.08 -5.40 13.26
C VAL A 302 0.90 -6.80 12.69
N GLN A 303 0.28 -7.72 13.45
CA GLN A 303 -0.01 -9.08 13.00
C GLN A 303 -0.88 -9.07 11.73
N ARG A 304 -1.94 -8.27 11.69
CA ARG A 304 -2.82 -8.18 10.52
C ARG A 304 -2.08 -7.63 9.30
N PHE A 305 -1.24 -6.61 9.46
CA PHE A 305 -0.47 -6.04 8.35
C PHE A 305 0.54 -7.04 7.79
N LEU A 306 1.22 -7.79 8.64
CA LEU A 306 2.10 -8.88 8.18
C LEU A 306 1.32 -9.98 7.47
N GLU A 307 0.14 -10.39 7.97
CA GLU A 307 -0.72 -11.35 7.26
C GLU A 307 -1.11 -10.86 5.86
N LEU A 308 -1.36 -9.57 5.67
CA LEU A 308 -1.62 -8.98 4.35
C LEU A 308 -0.37 -8.98 3.45
N ILE A 309 0.80 -8.64 4.01
CA ILE A 309 2.10 -8.73 3.32
C ILE A 309 2.39 -10.16 2.89
N PHE A 310 2.04 -11.16 3.70
CA PHE A 310 2.21 -12.59 3.41
C PHE A 310 1.00 -13.23 2.73
N ALA A 311 0.28 -12.43 1.92
CA ALA A 311 -0.78 -12.88 1.01
C ALA A 311 -1.91 -13.70 1.68
N HIS A 312 -2.25 -13.43 2.94
CA HIS A 312 -3.33 -14.14 3.61
C HIS A 312 -4.66 -13.96 2.84
N PRO A 313 -5.28 -15.06 2.34
CA PRO A 313 -6.35 -14.97 1.35
C PRO A 313 -7.66 -14.39 1.90
N TYR A 314 -7.89 -14.52 3.21
CA TYR A 314 -9.16 -14.14 3.87
C TYR A 314 -9.11 -12.85 4.71
N LYS A 315 -8.04 -12.04 4.60
CA LYS A 315 -7.97 -10.73 5.28
C LYS A 315 -8.57 -9.66 4.37
N ASN A 316 -9.83 -9.34 4.62
CA ASN A 316 -10.58 -8.33 3.87
C ASN A 316 -10.33 -6.91 4.44
N PRO A 317 -10.59 -5.85 3.64
CA PRO A 317 -10.54 -4.48 4.14
C PRO A 317 -11.63 -4.26 5.18
N THR A 318 -11.33 -3.43 6.17
CA THR A 318 -12.32 -2.81 7.04
C THR A 318 -13.09 -1.73 6.27
N PHE A 319 -14.26 -1.34 6.76
CA PHE A 319 -15.01 -0.25 6.14
C PHE A 319 -14.24 1.08 6.17
N ASP A 320 -13.52 1.38 7.26
CA ASP A 320 -12.68 2.58 7.35
C ASP A 320 -11.57 2.58 6.28
N GLU A 321 -10.92 1.45 6.03
CA GLU A 321 -9.91 1.33 4.96
C GLU A 321 -10.54 1.53 3.58
N PHE A 322 -11.72 0.96 3.33
CA PHE A 322 -12.43 1.14 2.08
C PHE A 322 -12.87 2.60 1.87
N ALA A 323 -13.47 3.22 2.88
CA ALA A 323 -13.91 4.61 2.82
C ALA A 323 -12.73 5.58 2.67
N MET A 324 -11.60 5.33 3.33
CA MET A 324 -10.39 6.12 3.16
C MET A 324 -9.76 5.92 1.78
N PHE A 325 -9.78 4.70 1.23
CA PHE A 325 -9.40 4.46 -0.17
C PHE A 325 -10.30 5.22 -1.14
N MET A 326 -11.62 5.27 -0.91
CA MET A 326 -12.55 6.05 -1.73
C MET A 326 -12.30 7.56 -1.61
N ALA A 327 -11.99 8.06 -0.40
CA ALA A 327 -11.60 9.45 -0.19
C ALA A 327 -10.33 9.79 -0.99
N PHE A 328 -9.29 8.96 -0.92
CA PHE A 328 -8.09 9.12 -1.74
C PHE A 328 -8.38 8.99 -3.24
N SER A 329 -9.20 8.03 -3.68
CA SER A 329 -9.61 7.92 -5.08
C SER A 329 -10.40 9.15 -5.56
N SER A 330 -11.04 9.89 -4.66
CA SER A 330 -11.69 11.18 -4.96
C SER A 330 -10.69 12.33 -4.96
N SER A 331 -9.55 12.24 -4.26
CA SER A 331 -8.54 13.31 -4.26
C SER A 331 -7.83 13.43 -5.61
N VAL A 332 -7.57 12.30 -6.29
CA VAL A 332 -6.75 12.28 -7.52
C VAL A 332 -7.32 13.04 -8.71
N ARG A 333 -8.62 13.40 -8.68
CA ARG A 333 -9.24 14.27 -9.70
C ARG A 333 -9.02 15.77 -9.48
N SER A 334 -8.51 16.16 -8.30
CA SER A 334 -8.28 17.57 -7.95
C SER A 334 -7.19 18.17 -8.84
N GLY A 335 -7.48 19.33 -9.41
CA GLY A 335 -6.53 20.19 -10.10
C GLY A 335 -5.97 21.33 -9.25
N ASP A 336 -6.15 21.28 -7.93
CA ASP A 336 -5.63 22.28 -6.99
C ASP A 336 -4.09 22.37 -7.05
N LEU A 337 -3.57 23.60 -7.06
CA LEU A 337 -2.13 23.86 -7.20
C LEU A 337 -1.32 23.60 -5.93
N SER A 338 -1.98 23.48 -4.77
CA SER A 338 -1.32 23.25 -3.49
C SER A 338 -1.24 21.77 -3.14
N ARG A 339 -2.39 21.07 -3.09
CA ARG A 339 -2.45 19.64 -2.72
C ARG A 339 -3.74 18.98 -3.18
N GLN A 340 -3.69 17.68 -3.41
CA GLN A 340 -4.88 16.87 -3.67
C GLN A 340 -5.46 16.33 -2.36
N VAL A 341 -6.71 16.71 -2.06
CA VAL A 341 -7.47 16.30 -0.86
C VAL A 341 -8.79 15.69 -1.29
N GLY A 342 -9.17 14.60 -0.64
CA GLY A 342 -10.43 13.93 -0.89
C GLY A 342 -11.15 13.61 0.40
N ALA A 343 -12.47 13.59 0.33
CA ALA A 343 -13.33 13.28 1.45
C ALA A 343 -14.48 12.36 1.03
N VAL A 344 -15.02 11.63 1.99
CA VAL A 344 -16.16 10.73 1.85
C VAL A 344 -17.06 10.90 3.06
N ILE A 345 -18.37 10.96 2.85
CA ILE A 345 -19.34 10.81 3.95
C ILE A 345 -19.95 9.42 3.82
N ALA A 346 -20.01 8.70 4.94
CA ALA A 346 -20.64 7.39 5.02
C ALA A 346 -21.53 7.28 6.25
N ARG A 347 -22.50 6.36 6.21
CA ARG A 347 -23.37 6.01 7.34
C ARG A 347 -23.78 4.55 7.21
N ASN A 348 -23.79 3.80 8.32
CA ASN A 348 -24.14 2.38 8.33
C ASN A 348 -23.36 1.55 7.28
N ASP A 349 -22.05 1.77 7.20
CA ASP A 349 -21.16 1.13 6.22
C ASP A 349 -21.59 1.33 4.74
N GLN A 350 -22.23 2.48 4.44
CA GLN A 350 -22.61 2.89 3.10
C GLN A 350 -22.04 4.27 2.77
N ILE A 351 -21.42 4.40 1.61
CA ILE A 351 -20.94 5.68 1.07
C ILE A 351 -22.16 6.52 0.65
N LEU A 352 -22.28 7.71 1.21
CA LEU A 352 -23.35 8.67 0.89
C LEU A 352 -22.89 9.67 -0.17
N SER A 353 -21.67 10.18 -0.05
CA SER A 353 -21.09 11.14 -0.99
C SER A 353 -19.57 11.08 -1.00
N THR A 354 -18.99 11.62 -2.07
CA THR A 354 -17.56 11.91 -2.18
C THR A 354 -17.36 13.40 -2.41
N GLY A 355 -16.19 13.89 -2.00
CA GLY A 355 -15.73 15.26 -2.19
C GLY A 355 -14.26 15.28 -2.58
N SER A 356 -13.87 16.34 -3.28
CA SER A 356 -12.51 16.57 -3.76
C SER A 356 -12.29 18.08 -3.71
N ASN A 357 -11.11 18.55 -3.32
CA ASN A 357 -10.87 19.98 -3.35
C ASN A 357 -10.73 20.45 -4.80
N GLU A 358 -11.65 21.29 -5.26
CA GLU A 358 -11.62 21.84 -6.61
C GLU A 358 -12.42 23.15 -6.70
N THR A 359 -12.22 23.89 -7.78
CA THR A 359 -12.97 25.11 -8.09
C THR A 359 -14.45 24.79 -8.35
N PRO A 360 -15.39 25.51 -7.72
CA PRO A 360 -16.82 25.30 -7.90
C PRO A 360 -17.32 25.86 -9.24
N ARG A 361 -18.36 25.24 -9.79
CA ARG A 361 -19.00 25.65 -11.05
C ARG A 361 -20.37 26.28 -10.81
N LYS A 362 -20.74 27.23 -11.68
CA LYS A 362 -22.11 27.79 -11.73
C LYS A 362 -23.14 26.67 -11.92
N GLY A 363 -24.18 26.67 -11.09
CA GLY A 363 -25.23 25.64 -11.10
C GLY A 363 -24.95 24.45 -10.17
N GLY A 364 -23.79 24.44 -9.49
CA GLY A 364 -23.42 23.43 -8.49
C GLY A 364 -22.39 22.42 -9.00
N GLY A 365 -21.73 21.77 -8.04
CA GLY A 365 -20.62 20.85 -8.30
C GLY A 365 -19.32 21.55 -8.65
N LEU A 366 -18.36 20.76 -9.13
CA LEU A 366 -16.99 21.15 -9.39
C LEU A 366 -16.66 21.08 -10.88
N TYR A 367 -15.61 21.77 -11.33
CA TYR A 367 -15.12 21.62 -12.70
C TYR A 367 -14.56 20.21 -12.95
N TRP A 368 -14.74 19.74 -14.18
CA TRP A 368 -14.23 18.47 -14.70
C TRP A 368 -13.57 18.72 -16.06
N ALA A 369 -12.53 17.96 -16.35
CA ALA A 369 -12.04 17.84 -17.72
C ALA A 369 -13.11 17.17 -18.59
N LYS A 370 -13.29 17.66 -19.81
CA LYS A 370 -14.32 17.19 -20.76
C LYS A 370 -13.66 16.73 -22.04
N VAL A 371 -14.22 15.69 -22.67
CA VAL A 371 -13.82 15.31 -24.03
C VAL A 371 -14.55 16.23 -25.00
N ASP A 372 -13.79 16.98 -25.79
CA ASP A 372 -14.31 17.77 -26.89
C ASP A 372 -14.89 16.83 -27.97
N GLY A 373 -16.18 16.99 -28.29
CA GLY A 373 -16.89 16.07 -29.17
C GLY A 373 -16.40 16.09 -30.62
N ALA A 374 -15.80 17.19 -31.07
CA ALA A 374 -15.32 17.33 -32.45
C ALA A 374 -13.89 16.79 -32.62
N SER A 375 -12.98 17.13 -31.70
CA SER A 375 -11.56 16.78 -31.79
C SER A 375 -11.16 15.55 -30.99
N GLY A 376 -11.99 15.09 -30.06
CA GLY A 376 -11.67 14.02 -29.10
C GLY A 376 -10.64 14.43 -28.04
N LYS A 377 -10.21 15.69 -28.01
CA LYS A 377 -9.24 16.18 -27.02
C LYS A 377 -9.89 16.32 -25.65
N VAL A 378 -9.15 15.95 -24.61
CA VAL A 378 -9.54 16.27 -23.23
C VAL A 378 -9.16 17.72 -22.96
N ILE A 379 -10.15 18.56 -22.64
CA ILE A 379 -10.00 19.99 -22.39
C ILE A 379 -10.59 20.36 -21.03
N ASP A 380 -9.96 21.33 -20.37
CA ASP A 380 -10.56 22.03 -19.24
C ASP A 380 -11.29 23.28 -19.71
N GLU A 381 -12.30 23.70 -18.94
CA GLU A 381 -13.03 24.93 -19.21
C GLU A 381 -12.11 26.13 -18.97
N GLN A 382 -12.11 27.10 -19.90
CA GLN A 382 -11.32 28.31 -19.78
C GLN A 382 -11.67 29.04 -18.48
N ASP A 383 -10.64 29.42 -17.71
CA ASP A 383 -10.74 30.04 -16.38
C ASP A 383 -11.50 29.20 -15.32
N GLY A 384 -11.83 27.94 -15.64
CA GLY A 384 -12.57 27.03 -14.76
C GLY A 384 -11.75 26.59 -13.56
N LYS A 385 -10.45 26.39 -13.73
CA LYS A 385 -9.52 25.99 -12.66
C LYS A 385 -8.37 26.98 -12.51
N ASP A 386 -7.67 26.97 -11.40
CA ASP A 386 -6.61 27.95 -11.13
C ASP A 386 -5.44 27.85 -12.13
N TYR A 387 -5.01 26.63 -12.50
CA TYR A 387 -3.99 26.48 -13.55
C TYR A 387 -4.45 26.97 -14.93
N THR A 388 -5.75 27.02 -15.21
CA THR A 388 -6.26 27.60 -16.46
C THR A 388 -6.23 29.13 -16.46
N ARG A 389 -6.00 29.75 -15.30
CA ARG A 389 -5.78 31.20 -15.11
C ARG A 389 -4.31 31.57 -14.94
N ASN A 390 -3.41 30.57 -14.86
CA ASN A 390 -1.97 30.71 -14.62
C ASN A 390 -1.60 31.33 -13.25
N GLU A 391 -2.50 31.30 -12.27
CA GLU A 391 -2.28 31.90 -10.94
C GLU A 391 -2.95 31.09 -9.82
N ASP A 392 -2.34 31.06 -8.64
CA ASP A 392 -2.96 30.63 -7.38
C ASP A 392 -3.47 31.89 -6.66
N SER A 393 -4.80 32.07 -6.64
CA SER A 393 -5.42 33.28 -6.10
C SER A 393 -5.07 33.50 -4.62
N ASN A 394 -4.91 32.44 -3.85
CA ASN A 394 -4.56 32.54 -2.44
C ASN A 394 -3.12 33.02 -2.27
N LYS A 395 -2.19 32.53 -3.09
CA LYS A 395 -0.80 33.00 -3.07
C LYS A 395 -0.67 34.44 -3.53
N VAL A 396 -1.42 34.85 -4.56
CA VAL A 396 -1.45 36.24 -5.02
C VAL A 396 -1.89 37.17 -3.90
N GLU A 397 -3.02 36.89 -3.26
CA GLU A 397 -3.54 37.73 -2.17
C GLU A 397 -2.58 37.78 -0.97
N GLN A 398 -1.98 36.65 -0.59
CA GLN A 398 -0.95 36.63 0.45
C GLN A 398 0.22 37.57 0.11
N GLN A 399 0.68 37.61 -1.14
CA GLN A 399 1.74 38.51 -1.58
C GLN A 399 1.29 39.97 -1.60
N GLU A 400 0.03 40.25 -1.95
CA GLU A 400 -0.54 41.59 -1.91
C GLU A 400 -0.59 42.14 -0.47
N ILE A 401 -1.08 41.34 0.49
CA ILE A 401 -1.07 41.68 1.92
C ILE A 401 0.36 41.98 2.40
N LEU A 402 1.32 41.12 2.07
CA LEU A 402 2.72 41.30 2.45
C LEU A 402 3.31 42.58 1.84
N SER A 403 3.01 42.84 0.56
CA SER A 403 3.47 44.03 -0.17
C SER A 403 2.87 45.31 0.40
N GLU A 404 1.59 45.28 0.78
CA GLU A 404 0.92 46.41 1.42
C GLU A 404 1.53 46.75 2.77
N ILE A 405 1.77 45.74 3.62
CA ILE A 405 2.47 45.91 4.90
C ILE A 405 3.85 46.50 4.67
N MET A 406 4.64 45.96 3.73
CA MET A 406 5.97 46.45 3.40
C MET A 406 5.96 47.91 2.91
N ARG A 407 4.98 48.30 2.11
CA ARG A 407 4.79 49.69 1.67
C ARG A 407 4.51 50.61 2.85
N GLY A 408 3.60 50.21 3.75
CA GLY A 408 3.28 50.96 4.96
C GLY A 408 4.49 51.13 5.88
N VAL A 409 5.26 50.06 6.09
CA VAL A 409 6.51 50.11 6.88
C VAL A 409 7.50 51.09 6.26
N LYS A 410 7.78 50.98 4.95
CA LYS A 410 8.72 51.89 4.25
C LYS A 410 8.33 53.37 4.38
N GLN A 411 7.03 53.68 4.37
CA GLN A 411 6.54 55.04 4.52
C GLN A 411 6.74 55.61 5.93
N VAL A 412 6.67 54.78 6.96
CA VAL A 412 6.74 55.23 8.37
C VAL A 412 8.17 55.29 8.90
N SER A 413 9.02 54.31 8.55
CA SER A 413 10.32 54.12 9.21
C SER A 413 11.54 54.46 8.37
N GLY A 414 11.39 54.85 7.09
CA GLY A 414 12.51 55.28 6.24
C GLY A 414 13.62 54.22 6.13
N LEU A 415 13.26 52.93 6.18
CA LEU A 415 14.20 51.81 6.22
C LEU A 415 15.17 51.82 5.04
N THR A 416 16.42 51.45 5.32
CA THR A 416 17.38 51.10 4.28
C THR A 416 16.94 49.84 3.52
N GLU A 417 17.47 49.61 2.31
CA GLU A 417 17.16 48.40 1.53
C GLU A 417 17.48 47.11 2.29
N ALA A 418 18.58 47.09 3.05
CA ALA A 418 18.97 45.94 3.87
C ALA A 418 17.93 45.64 4.96
N GLN A 419 17.49 46.66 5.70
CA GLN A 419 16.46 46.50 6.73
C GLN A 419 15.11 46.11 6.14
N ALA A 420 14.75 46.64 4.97
CA ALA A 420 13.53 46.24 4.28
C ALA A 420 13.54 44.75 3.90
N SER A 421 14.69 44.23 3.45
CA SER A 421 14.87 42.81 3.14
C SER A 421 14.74 41.92 4.39
N GLU A 422 15.28 42.36 5.54
CA GLU A 422 15.11 41.65 6.81
C GLU A 422 13.63 41.58 7.25
N VAL A 423 12.90 42.70 7.15
CA VAL A 423 11.47 42.73 7.49
C VAL A 423 10.68 41.83 6.54
N GLU A 424 10.96 41.88 5.24
CA GLU A 424 10.33 41.02 4.25
C GLU A 424 10.58 39.53 4.57
N MET A 425 11.80 39.19 5.00
CA MET A 425 12.12 37.84 5.46
C MET A 425 11.27 37.44 6.66
N VAL A 426 11.16 38.28 7.69
CA VAL A 426 10.33 38.01 8.87
C VAL A 426 8.87 37.81 8.49
N LEU A 427 8.31 38.69 7.66
CA LEU A 427 6.93 38.59 7.19
C LEU A 427 6.70 37.31 6.38
N ASN A 428 7.66 36.93 5.53
CA ASN A 428 7.63 35.69 4.76
C ASN A 428 7.64 34.42 5.61
N HIS A 429 8.10 34.48 6.86
CA HIS A 429 8.09 33.36 7.82
C HIS A 429 6.93 33.43 8.83
N SER A 430 6.15 34.52 8.81
CA SER A 430 4.99 34.73 9.66
C SER A 430 3.81 33.83 9.28
N ARG A 431 2.74 33.88 10.08
CA ARG A 431 1.50 33.14 9.86
C ARG A 431 0.63 33.68 8.71
N ILE A 432 1.01 34.80 8.07
CA ILE A 432 0.29 35.33 6.90
C ILE A 432 0.27 34.31 5.75
N LYS A 433 1.35 33.55 5.59
CA LYS A 433 1.43 32.48 4.57
C LYS A 433 0.55 31.26 4.86
N ASP A 434 0.00 31.17 6.07
CA ASP A 434 -0.91 30.10 6.48
C ASP A 434 -2.39 30.42 6.16
N LEU A 435 -2.70 31.63 5.69
CA LEU A 435 -4.06 32.02 5.27
C LEU A 435 -4.50 31.21 4.04
N THR A 436 -5.75 30.76 4.02
CA THR A 436 -6.30 29.88 2.96
C THR A 436 -7.63 30.39 2.40
N GLU A 437 -8.15 31.49 2.92
CA GLU A 437 -9.49 32.01 2.69
C GLU A 437 -9.68 32.62 1.29
N PHE A 438 -8.59 32.92 0.60
CA PHE A 438 -8.61 33.60 -0.70
C PHE A 438 -8.50 32.63 -1.89
N GLY A 439 -8.46 31.33 -1.60
CA GLY A 439 -8.52 30.28 -2.62
C GLY A 439 -9.92 30.20 -3.26
N ARG A 440 -9.97 29.98 -4.57
CA ARG A 440 -11.24 29.70 -5.28
C ARG A 440 -11.79 28.30 -5.00
N VAL A 441 -10.91 27.41 -4.57
CA VAL A 441 -11.18 25.99 -4.36
C VAL A 441 -12.07 25.77 -3.14
N VAL A 442 -13.15 25.00 -3.32
CA VAL A 442 -13.93 24.46 -2.20
C VAL A 442 -13.18 23.27 -1.65
N HIS A 443 -13.07 23.16 -0.32
CA HIS A 443 -12.38 22.05 0.31
C HIS A 443 -13.15 20.72 0.16
N ALA A 444 -12.44 19.60 0.20
CA ALA A 444 -13.03 18.28 -0.02
C ALA A 444 -14.15 17.94 0.97
N GLU A 445 -13.99 18.30 2.25
CA GLU A 445 -14.99 18.06 3.29
C GLU A 445 -16.27 18.87 3.03
N MET A 446 -16.11 20.13 2.65
CA MET A 446 -17.22 21.01 2.30
C MET A 446 -17.95 20.48 1.08
N GLU A 447 -17.22 20.06 0.03
CA GLU A 447 -17.85 19.49 -1.15
C GLU A 447 -18.58 18.18 -0.84
N ALA A 448 -18.05 17.31 0.01
CA ALA A 448 -18.74 16.07 0.39
C ALA A 448 -20.09 16.37 1.08
N ILE A 449 -20.14 17.40 1.94
CA ILE A 449 -21.37 17.89 2.58
C ILE A 449 -22.31 18.52 1.55
N LEU A 450 -21.80 19.39 0.68
CA LEU A 450 -22.59 20.05 -0.38
C LEU A 450 -23.14 19.04 -1.39
N SER A 451 -22.41 17.97 -1.68
CA SER A 451 -22.84 16.87 -2.55
C SER A 451 -24.05 16.15 -1.96
N CYS A 452 -24.03 15.85 -0.66
CA CYS A 452 -25.20 15.36 0.06
C CYS A 452 -26.38 16.35 -0.03
N GLY A 453 -26.13 17.64 0.21
CA GLY A 453 -27.15 18.69 0.14
C GLY A 453 -27.82 18.79 -1.24
N ARG A 454 -27.03 18.75 -2.32
CA ARG A 454 -27.54 18.75 -3.71
C ARG A 454 -28.35 17.49 -4.04
N ALA A 455 -28.00 16.35 -3.44
CA ALA A 455 -28.69 15.08 -3.65
C ALA A 455 -29.90 14.86 -2.71
N GLY A 456 -30.15 15.78 -1.75
CA GLY A 456 -31.20 15.59 -0.75
C GLY A 456 -30.89 14.49 0.27
N ILE A 457 -29.61 14.17 0.49
CA ILE A 457 -29.17 13.12 1.41
C ILE A 457 -28.76 13.77 2.73
N SER A 458 -29.35 13.33 3.84
CA SER A 458 -28.98 13.82 5.17
C SER A 458 -27.59 13.36 5.59
N THR A 459 -26.76 14.28 6.06
CA THR A 459 -25.44 14.06 6.66
C THR A 459 -25.49 13.72 8.15
N ILE A 460 -26.65 13.89 8.80
CA ILE A 460 -26.82 13.68 10.24
C ILE A 460 -26.42 12.25 10.62
N ASP A 461 -25.66 12.13 11.71
CA ASP A 461 -25.08 10.89 12.23
C ASP A 461 -24.09 10.19 11.27
N GLY A 462 -23.63 10.91 10.24
CA GLY A 462 -22.62 10.42 9.31
C GLY A 462 -21.22 10.41 9.91
N THR A 463 -20.36 9.60 9.29
CA THR A 463 -18.90 9.62 9.47
C THR A 463 -18.26 10.23 8.24
N LEU A 464 -17.41 11.24 8.43
CA LEU A 464 -16.60 11.84 7.38
C LEU A 464 -15.18 11.26 7.38
N TYR A 465 -14.72 10.75 6.26
CA TYR A 465 -13.35 10.29 6.04
C TYR A 465 -12.63 11.32 5.18
N CYS A 466 -11.44 11.78 5.59
CA CYS A 466 -10.66 12.78 4.85
C CYS A 466 -9.19 12.38 4.74
N THR A 467 -8.57 12.63 3.59
CA THR A 467 -7.15 12.36 3.39
C THR A 467 -6.22 13.30 4.16
N THR A 468 -6.77 14.35 4.79
CA THR A 468 -6.01 15.33 5.60
C THR A 468 -6.80 15.71 6.84
N PHE A 469 -6.16 16.32 7.85
CA PHE A 469 -6.90 16.86 8.98
C PHE A 469 -7.76 18.08 8.55
N PRO A 470 -9.08 18.11 8.84
CA PRO A 470 -9.94 19.24 8.44
C PRO A 470 -9.51 20.59 9.04
N CYS A 471 -9.43 21.63 8.21
CA CYS A 471 -9.12 22.97 8.70
C CYS A 471 -10.26 23.52 9.57
N HIS A 472 -10.00 24.61 10.30
CA HIS A 472 -11.00 25.25 11.17
C HIS A 472 -12.23 25.74 10.38
N ASN A 473 -12.05 26.14 9.11
CA ASN A 473 -13.16 26.49 8.24
C ASN A 473 -14.00 25.27 7.81
N CYS A 474 -13.42 24.09 7.63
CA CYS A 474 -14.18 22.86 7.39
C CYS A 474 -14.88 22.39 8.66
N ALA A 475 -14.21 22.47 9.81
CA ALA A 475 -14.70 21.98 11.10
C ALA A 475 -16.08 22.56 11.47
N LYS A 476 -16.29 23.88 11.34
CA LYS A 476 -17.60 24.50 11.59
C LYS A 476 -18.72 23.95 10.70
N HIS A 477 -18.42 23.57 9.46
CA HIS A 477 -19.40 22.96 8.55
C HIS A 477 -19.67 21.50 8.93
N ILE A 478 -18.64 20.76 9.33
CA ILE A 478 -18.77 19.38 9.82
C ILE A 478 -19.71 19.33 11.03
N ILE A 479 -19.49 20.22 12.01
CA ILE A 479 -20.34 20.34 13.20
C ILE A 479 -21.77 20.71 12.79
N ALA A 480 -21.95 21.78 12.00
CA ALA A 480 -23.27 22.25 11.58
C ALA A 480 -24.05 21.24 10.72
N ALA A 481 -23.35 20.36 10.00
CA ALA A 481 -23.95 19.30 9.19
C ALA A 481 -24.42 18.08 10.00
N GLY A 482 -24.17 18.04 11.32
CA GLY A 482 -24.56 16.92 12.18
C GLY A 482 -23.72 15.66 11.98
N ILE A 483 -22.49 15.79 11.47
CA ILE A 483 -21.54 14.68 11.38
C ILE A 483 -21.10 14.28 12.79
N LYS A 484 -21.11 12.97 13.08
CA LYS A 484 -20.78 12.45 14.43
C LYS A 484 -19.32 12.07 14.58
N ARG A 485 -18.65 11.69 13.48
CA ARG A 485 -17.26 11.19 13.49
C ARG A 485 -16.49 11.65 12.28
N VAL A 486 -15.20 11.95 12.47
CA VAL A 486 -14.24 12.31 11.44
C VAL A 486 -13.02 11.40 11.55
N VAL A 487 -12.67 10.73 10.45
CA VAL A 487 -11.47 9.89 10.34
C VAL A 487 -10.51 10.55 9.36
N TYR A 488 -9.27 10.84 9.80
CA TYR A 488 -8.31 11.60 8.98
C TYR A 488 -6.91 10.98 8.91
N VAL A 489 -6.16 11.26 7.85
CA VAL A 489 -4.74 10.88 7.74
C VAL A 489 -3.87 12.11 8.02
N GLU A 490 -3.23 12.21 9.19
CA GLU A 490 -2.25 13.27 9.51
C GLU A 490 -1.53 12.94 10.84
N PRO A 491 -0.19 13.09 10.96
CA PRO A 491 0.50 12.94 12.24
C PRO A 491 0.45 14.22 13.09
N TYR A 492 0.24 15.38 12.46
CA TYR A 492 0.31 16.70 13.09
C TYR A 492 -0.87 17.60 12.66
N PRO A 493 -1.94 17.67 13.45
CA PRO A 493 -3.03 18.61 13.20
C PRO A 493 -2.57 20.07 13.39
N LYS A 494 -2.37 20.83 12.30
CA LYS A 494 -2.08 22.29 12.34
C LYS A 494 -3.34 23.16 12.49
N SER A 495 -4.51 22.54 12.50
CA SER A 495 -5.79 23.23 12.46
C SER A 495 -6.18 23.78 13.83
N LYS A 496 -6.72 25.00 13.85
CA LYS A 496 -7.36 25.59 15.03
C LYS A 496 -8.74 25.00 15.34
N ALA A 497 -9.18 23.97 14.61
CA ALA A 497 -10.48 23.33 14.81
C ALA A 497 -10.71 22.89 16.27
N LEU A 498 -9.74 22.19 16.88
CA LEU A 498 -9.85 21.71 18.26
C LEU A 498 -9.87 22.85 19.28
N GLU A 499 -9.15 23.94 19.00
CA GLU A 499 -9.10 25.12 19.88
C GLU A 499 -10.40 25.93 19.81
N PHE A 500 -10.87 26.21 18.59
CA PHE A 500 -12.03 27.06 18.34
C PHE A 500 -13.37 26.35 18.61
N HIS A 501 -13.39 25.02 18.55
CA HIS A 501 -14.58 24.22 18.74
C HIS A 501 -14.36 23.16 19.83
N SER A 502 -13.63 23.50 20.89
CA SER A 502 -13.40 22.59 22.04
C SER A 502 -14.68 22.22 22.79
N ASP A 503 -15.76 22.98 22.60
CA ASP A 503 -17.12 22.72 23.07
C ASP A 503 -17.88 21.66 22.25
N SER A 504 -17.42 21.40 21.02
CA SER A 504 -18.16 20.61 20.02
C SER A 504 -17.32 19.47 19.42
N ILE A 505 -16.00 19.53 19.50
CA ILE A 505 -15.06 18.54 18.96
C ILE A 505 -14.23 17.95 20.09
N GLU A 506 -14.04 16.65 20.04
CA GLU A 506 -13.05 15.95 20.84
C GLU A 506 -12.09 15.16 19.95
N LEU A 507 -10.82 15.12 20.34
CA LEU A 507 -9.85 14.20 19.75
C LEU A 507 -9.90 12.89 20.53
N ARG A 508 -10.25 11.80 19.87
CA ARG A 508 -10.14 10.45 20.44
C ARG A 508 -9.30 9.60 19.51
N THR A 509 -8.57 8.65 20.06
CA THR A 509 -8.19 7.50 19.26
C THR A 509 -9.37 6.52 19.23
N LYS A 510 -9.62 5.87 18.07
CA LYS A 510 -10.63 4.79 17.94
C LYS A 510 -10.53 3.76 19.07
N LEU A 511 -9.31 3.57 19.54
CA LEU A 511 -8.90 2.61 20.53
C LEU A 511 -9.14 3.06 21.98
N GLU A 512 -9.29 4.36 22.25
CA GLU A 512 -9.68 4.96 23.54
C GLU A 512 -11.19 4.96 23.79
N SER A 513 -12.02 4.72 22.78
CA SER A 513 -13.47 4.63 22.95
C SER A 513 -13.83 3.47 23.90
N ASP A 514 -14.31 3.78 25.11
CA ASP A 514 -15.07 2.83 25.91
C ASP A 514 -16.41 2.67 25.19
N GLY A 515 -16.70 1.48 24.67
CA GLY A 515 -17.84 1.19 23.77
C GLY A 515 -19.25 1.46 24.34
N ASN A 516 -19.37 2.20 25.43
CA ASN A 516 -20.60 2.56 26.13
C ASN A 516 -20.81 4.07 26.35
N SER A 517 -19.90 4.95 25.89
CA SER A 517 -20.11 6.40 25.99
C SER A 517 -20.53 6.97 24.64
N GLU A 518 -21.83 7.25 24.47
CA GLU A 518 -22.24 8.19 23.42
C GLU A 518 -21.56 9.52 23.70
N SER A 519 -20.69 9.95 22.78
CA SER A 519 -20.10 11.27 22.87
C SER A 519 -21.14 12.33 22.51
N SER A 520 -21.19 13.39 23.30
CA SER A 520 -21.89 14.62 22.97
C SER A 520 -21.14 15.49 21.94
N HIS A 521 -19.91 15.10 21.56
CA HIS A 521 -19.04 15.83 20.66
C HIS A 521 -18.89 15.10 19.31
N VAL A 522 -18.44 15.84 18.29
CA VAL A 522 -17.95 15.28 17.05
C VAL A 522 -16.56 14.67 17.30
N VAL A 523 -16.45 13.36 17.07
CA VAL A 523 -15.20 12.63 17.35
C VAL A 523 -14.25 12.76 16.18
N PHE A 524 -13.08 13.38 16.40
CA PHE A 524 -11.98 13.38 15.42
C PHE A 524 -11.00 12.28 15.82
N GLU A 525 -10.64 11.42 14.87
CA GLU A 525 -9.70 10.33 15.10
C GLU A 525 -8.77 10.08 13.91
N PRO A 526 -7.50 9.72 14.17
CA PRO A 526 -6.55 9.37 13.13
C PRO A 526 -6.89 8.00 12.51
N PHE A 527 -6.74 7.92 11.20
CA PHE A 527 -6.92 6.69 10.43
C PHE A 527 -5.90 5.62 10.86
N THR A 528 -6.39 4.39 10.99
CA THR A 528 -5.59 3.20 11.27
C THR A 528 -5.98 2.11 10.29
N GLY A 529 -5.01 1.56 9.56
CA GLY A 529 -5.28 0.58 8.51
C GLY A 529 -4.29 0.66 7.34
N VAL A 530 -4.62 -0.06 6.28
CA VAL A 530 -3.93 -0.01 4.99
C VAL A 530 -4.17 1.33 4.31
N GLY A 531 -3.08 2.02 3.96
CA GLY A 531 -3.10 3.25 3.19
C GLY A 531 -3.56 3.03 1.74
N ALA A 532 -4.18 4.06 1.18
CA ALA A 532 -4.83 3.98 -0.14
C ALA A 532 -3.88 3.53 -1.26
N ARG A 533 -2.59 3.92 -1.20
CA ARG A 533 -1.57 3.56 -2.19
C ARG A 533 -1.45 2.05 -2.42
N ARG A 534 -1.59 1.25 -1.36
CA ARG A 534 -1.43 -0.21 -1.39
C ARG A 534 -2.74 -0.96 -1.20
N PHE A 535 -3.88 -0.25 -1.22
CA PHE A 535 -5.18 -0.86 -1.00
C PHE A 535 -5.47 -1.97 -2.02
N LEU A 536 -5.29 -1.69 -3.31
CA LEU A 536 -5.49 -2.69 -4.35
C LEU A 536 -4.46 -3.83 -4.27
N ASP A 537 -3.20 -3.52 -3.95
CA ASP A 537 -2.17 -4.55 -3.78
C ASP A 537 -2.53 -5.55 -2.69
N PHE A 538 -3.14 -5.10 -1.59
CA PHE A 538 -3.49 -5.95 -0.44
C PHE A 538 -4.91 -6.50 -0.44
N PHE A 539 -5.81 -6.04 -1.31
CA PHE A 539 -7.19 -6.54 -1.32
C PHE A 539 -7.64 -7.09 -2.68
N SER A 540 -6.87 -6.89 -3.75
CA SER A 540 -7.11 -7.52 -5.06
C SER A 540 -6.64 -8.97 -5.11
N MET A 541 -7.41 -9.83 -5.79
CA MET A 541 -7.02 -11.21 -6.10
C MET A 541 -6.13 -11.31 -7.36
N SER A 542 -6.03 -10.22 -8.11
CA SER A 542 -5.12 -10.07 -9.24
C SER A 542 -4.10 -9.00 -8.89
N LEU A 543 -2.87 -9.41 -8.63
CA LEU A 543 -1.78 -8.50 -8.27
C LEU A 543 -1.30 -7.76 -9.52
N GLY A 544 -0.72 -6.56 -9.34
CA GLY A 544 -0.21 -5.74 -10.44
C GLY A 544 0.86 -6.45 -11.30
N GLY A 545 1.58 -7.42 -10.73
CA GLY A 545 2.55 -8.27 -11.45
C GLY A 545 1.94 -9.46 -12.21
N GLY A 546 0.61 -9.54 -12.36
CA GLY A 546 -0.07 -10.61 -13.10
C GLY A 546 -0.32 -11.89 -12.30
N ILE A 547 0.19 -11.98 -11.06
CA ILE A 547 0.00 -13.12 -10.17
C ILE A 547 -1.44 -13.14 -9.65
N LYS A 548 -2.13 -14.28 -9.77
CA LYS A 548 -3.47 -14.51 -9.22
C LYS A 548 -3.38 -15.28 -7.92
N LEU A 549 -3.97 -14.72 -6.87
CA LEU A 549 -4.12 -15.41 -5.59
C LEU A 549 -5.29 -16.41 -5.69
N THR A 550 -5.15 -17.58 -5.06
CA THR A 550 -6.22 -18.57 -4.97
C THR A 550 -6.81 -18.58 -3.56
N ARG A 551 -8.15 -18.59 -3.49
CA ARG A 551 -8.92 -18.68 -2.23
C ARG A 551 -9.57 -20.04 -2.02
N LYS A 552 -9.64 -20.84 -3.07
CA LYS A 552 -10.26 -22.16 -3.04
C LYS A 552 -9.50 -23.14 -3.92
N GLY A 553 -9.46 -24.40 -3.49
CA GLY A 553 -9.01 -25.52 -4.29
C GLY A 553 -9.98 -25.85 -5.42
N LYS A 554 -9.58 -26.78 -6.30
CA LYS A 554 -10.43 -27.28 -7.39
C LYS A 554 -11.68 -28.02 -6.88
N ASP A 555 -11.61 -28.53 -5.65
CA ASP A 555 -12.70 -29.18 -4.93
C ASP A 555 -13.70 -28.18 -4.30
N GLY A 556 -13.45 -26.87 -4.42
CA GLY A 556 -14.29 -25.81 -3.87
C GLY A 556 -14.04 -25.52 -2.38
N LYS A 557 -13.13 -26.25 -1.71
CA LYS A 557 -12.75 -25.97 -0.33
C LYS A 557 -11.80 -24.80 -0.25
N ILE A 558 -11.77 -24.13 0.90
CA ILE A 558 -10.84 -23.04 1.16
C ILE A 558 -9.39 -23.54 1.07
N VAL A 559 -8.48 -22.69 0.61
CA VAL A 559 -7.03 -22.96 0.66
C VAL A 559 -6.54 -22.78 2.09
N ASP A 560 -5.81 -23.75 2.60
CA ASP A 560 -5.12 -23.64 3.88
C ASP A 560 -3.95 -22.66 3.76
N TRP A 561 -3.84 -21.76 4.72
CA TRP A 561 -2.76 -20.78 4.81
C TRP A 561 -2.08 -20.92 6.16
N ALA A 562 -0.76 -21.06 6.15
CA ALA A 562 0.05 -21.17 7.35
C ALA A 562 1.23 -20.19 7.29
N LYS A 563 1.56 -19.57 8.43
CA LYS A 563 2.64 -18.57 8.51
C LYS A 563 3.99 -19.14 8.07
N SER A 564 4.26 -20.42 8.35
CA SER A 564 5.51 -21.08 8.02
C SER A 564 5.76 -21.23 6.51
N THR A 565 4.69 -21.38 5.73
CA THR A 565 4.72 -21.60 4.28
C THR A 565 4.23 -20.40 3.47
N ALA A 566 3.85 -19.30 4.12
CA ALA A 566 3.31 -18.13 3.46
C ALA A 566 4.40 -17.37 2.67
N ASN A 567 4.04 -16.97 1.45
CA ASN A 567 4.90 -16.18 0.57
C ASN A 567 4.55 -14.70 0.64
N VAL A 568 5.55 -13.84 0.42
CA VAL A 568 5.33 -12.40 0.34
C VAL A 568 4.49 -12.10 -0.90
N ARG A 569 3.44 -11.33 -0.71
CA ARG A 569 2.48 -10.95 -1.74
C ARG A 569 3.12 -10.16 -2.87
N VAL A 570 4.04 -9.28 -2.52
CA VAL A 570 4.77 -8.46 -3.47
C VAL A 570 6.26 -8.61 -3.20
N ALA A 571 6.89 -9.49 -3.98
CA ALA A 571 8.29 -9.86 -3.84
C ALA A 571 9.24 -8.74 -4.30
N LEU A 572 10.31 -8.54 -3.53
CA LEU A 572 11.52 -7.87 -3.99
C LEU A 572 12.31 -8.81 -4.90
N LEU A 573 12.59 -8.36 -6.12
CA LEU A 573 13.39 -9.10 -7.10
C LEU A 573 14.86 -8.66 -7.00
N PRO A 574 15.81 -9.61 -6.89
CA PRO A 574 17.24 -9.28 -6.93
C PRO A 574 17.74 -9.01 -8.36
N GLU A 575 16.93 -9.28 -9.37
CA GLU A 575 17.25 -9.11 -10.79
C GLU A 575 16.55 -7.90 -11.40
N SER A 576 17.21 -7.29 -12.37
CA SER A 576 16.68 -6.23 -13.23
C SER A 576 15.78 -6.81 -14.33
N TYR A 577 14.94 -5.96 -14.94
CA TYR A 577 14.07 -6.38 -16.05
C TYR A 577 14.87 -6.97 -17.23
N LYS A 578 16.12 -6.54 -17.44
CA LYS A 578 17.00 -7.06 -18.51
C LYS A 578 17.47 -8.48 -18.25
N GLU A 579 17.69 -8.82 -16.98
CA GLU A 579 18.05 -10.18 -16.59
C GLU A 579 16.83 -11.11 -16.73
N ILE A 580 15.66 -10.63 -16.33
CA ILE A 580 14.38 -11.35 -16.53
C ILE A 580 14.08 -11.55 -18.02
N GLU A 581 14.34 -10.55 -18.87
CA GLU A 581 14.23 -10.66 -20.34
C GLU A 581 15.14 -11.74 -20.92
N ARG A 582 16.39 -11.82 -20.43
CA ARG A 582 17.34 -12.85 -20.85
C ARG A 582 16.83 -14.24 -20.45
N ASP A 583 16.37 -14.40 -19.22
CA ASP A 583 15.81 -15.66 -18.74
C ASP A 583 14.58 -16.08 -19.55
N ALA A 584 13.69 -15.13 -19.89
CA ALA A 584 12.55 -15.39 -20.77
C ALA A 584 12.98 -15.82 -22.18
N ALA A 585 14.02 -15.18 -22.74
CA ALA A 585 14.56 -15.54 -24.04
C ALA A 585 15.18 -16.95 -24.05
N GLU A 586 15.87 -17.34 -22.97
CA GLU A 586 16.40 -18.68 -22.81
C GLU A 586 15.29 -19.73 -22.71
N ILE A 587 14.22 -19.47 -21.94
CA ILE A 587 13.04 -20.35 -21.88
C ILE A 587 12.46 -20.58 -23.28
N PHE A 588 12.30 -19.50 -24.05
CA PHE A 588 11.75 -19.58 -25.40
C PHE A 588 12.67 -20.35 -26.37
N GLN A 589 13.99 -20.26 -26.21
CA GLN A 589 14.94 -21.02 -27.02
C GLN A 589 14.97 -22.51 -26.66
N GLN A 590 14.62 -22.86 -25.42
CA GLN A 590 14.58 -24.23 -24.91
C GLN A 590 13.24 -24.95 -25.19
N SER A 591 12.17 -24.20 -25.52
CA SER A 591 10.85 -24.71 -25.91
C SER A 591 10.73 -24.98 -27.40
#